data_AF-A0A7S0ZZF6-F1
#
_entry.id   AF-A0A7S0ZZF6-F1
#
_cell.length_a   1.000
_cell.length_b   1.000
_cell.length_c   1.000
_cell.angle_alpha   90.00
_cell.angle_beta   90.00
_cell.angle_gamma   90.00
#
_symmetry.space_group_name_H-M   'P 1'
#
loop_
_entity.id
_entity.type
_entity.pdbx_description
1 polymer ?
#
loop_
_entity_poly.entity_id
_entity_poly.type
_entity_poly.pdbx_seq_one_letter_code
_entity_poly.pdbx_strand_id
1 'polypeptide(L)'
;AAVHLLTRSVRLPVPTRKQMDQARFLSTSFERQKWRDILRVPFVTGHPAEVPDAGVDDSASRIRSRPRSEPPVRRTKKAPTWIREEWDTDHAGTVDGMPATTNSNSTPEHFKLYAKAQNSWWRHEVYARVTLVYGLLAFIHALSYYAITHITVELRAFWPACTSPFLLMVLHGLILRFDLRSDGVPFEYFGTCAPLAATVAMALEFRVNYDRTSITVAWCFIFVAYACHFVSTLRLLVVALPRHCDVEEQIGSPWWPVTWKVPTGFRHVLQLVAPPREDRMDLLQELREGHKDFVESCDDPPFPQDCLVAHLQWVDDVLRSLSEPEVHQHLSKEGQSRVRALTRELEALQNRRGHDEEESMHQFVRRISGDLTDVAQAECLTLPRRELLNWDSCEPDRSNGVTSACFTERVGPAFTKYGYILPHTLVVVLMSIILLGWAVCIVGNVLEVIYGTQFLLSAPHWARPPMTRPSKEGWELGAPLGGGAAAGSVPWLPENMEWFEFSRCQHVDDAMIAEVSADGEFYDLCDQTWRRRRLKELTWGDTGT
;
A
#
# COMPACT_ATOMS: atom_id res chain seq x y z
N ALA A 1 0.71 -13.75 -15.93
CA ALA A 1 2.03 -13.11 -16.07
C ALA A 1 2.24 -12.22 -14.87
N ALA A 2 2.81 -12.77 -13.79
CA ALA A 2 3.48 -11.91 -12.82
C ALA A 2 4.80 -11.47 -13.48
N VAL A 3 5.20 -10.20 -13.32
CA VAL A 3 6.53 -9.77 -13.75
C VAL A 3 7.50 -10.39 -12.77
N HIS A 4 7.99 -11.58 -13.11
CA HIS A 4 9.08 -12.19 -12.38
C HIS A 4 10.31 -11.35 -12.67
N LEU A 5 10.85 -10.69 -11.64
CA LEU A 5 12.20 -10.15 -11.73
C LEU A 5 13.13 -11.36 -11.91
N LEU A 6 13.45 -11.65 -13.16
CA LEU A 6 14.54 -12.55 -13.53
C LEU A 6 15.83 -11.85 -13.12
N THR A 7 16.19 -11.99 -11.85
CA THR A 7 17.37 -11.39 -11.19
C THR A 7 18.71 -11.81 -11.82
N ARG A 8 18.71 -12.60 -12.90
CA ARG A 8 19.91 -13.14 -13.55
C ARG A 8 20.33 -12.46 -14.86
N SER A 9 19.45 -11.77 -15.60
CA SER A 9 19.83 -11.19 -16.92
C SER A 9 19.69 -9.68 -17.02
N VAL A 10 18.75 -9.09 -16.30
CA VAL A 10 18.70 -7.64 -16.11
C VAL A 10 19.45 -7.37 -14.82
N ARG A 11 20.66 -6.82 -14.93
CA ARG A 11 21.35 -6.14 -13.83
C ARG A 11 20.43 -5.03 -13.37
N LEU A 12 19.47 -5.33 -12.49
CA LEU A 12 18.90 -4.29 -11.66
C LEU A 12 20.12 -3.68 -10.97
N PRO A 13 20.37 -2.37 -11.09
CA PRO A 13 21.44 -1.75 -10.35
C PRO A 13 21.15 -2.05 -8.89
N VAL A 14 21.86 -3.04 -8.34
CA VAL A 14 21.78 -3.33 -6.91
C VAL A 14 22.20 -2.02 -6.28
N PRO A 15 21.29 -1.33 -5.58
CA PRO A 15 21.58 -0.01 -5.08
C PRO A 15 22.85 -0.15 -4.26
N THR A 16 23.86 0.64 -4.60
CA THR A 16 25.09 0.67 -3.81
C THR A 16 24.71 0.97 -2.38
N ARG A 17 25.51 0.51 -1.41
CA ARG A 17 25.25 0.80 0.00
C ARG A 17 24.96 2.28 0.26
N LYS A 18 25.69 3.17 -0.45
CA LYS A 18 25.43 4.61 -0.48
C LYS A 18 24.01 5.00 -0.93
N GLN A 19 23.48 4.36 -1.98
CA GLN A 19 22.13 4.61 -2.46
C GLN A 19 21.07 4.07 -1.48
N MET A 20 21.33 2.93 -0.82
CA MET A 20 20.46 2.44 0.26
C MET A 20 20.46 3.40 1.45
N ASP A 21 21.63 3.89 1.85
CA ASP A 21 21.77 4.88 2.94
C ASP A 21 21.04 6.18 2.59
N GLN A 22 21.16 6.64 1.34
CA GLN A 22 20.41 7.81 0.85
C GLN A 22 18.90 7.57 0.85
N ALA A 23 18.43 6.42 0.37
CA ALA A 23 17.00 6.09 0.36
C ALA A 23 16.43 6.01 1.78
N ARG A 24 17.19 5.44 2.73
CA ARG A 24 16.82 5.39 4.15
C ARG A 24 16.81 6.77 4.79
N PHE A 25 17.81 7.61 4.48
CA PHE A 25 17.84 8.99 4.93
C PHE A 25 16.63 9.79 4.40
N LEU A 26 16.28 9.61 3.14
CA LEU A 26 15.10 10.22 2.53
C LEU A 26 13.80 9.73 3.20
N SER A 27 13.66 8.42 3.44
CA SER A 27 12.50 7.86 4.15
C SER A 27 12.38 8.42 5.57
N THR A 28 13.49 8.45 6.31
CA THR A 28 13.52 8.99 7.68
C THR A 28 13.21 10.48 7.69
N SER A 29 13.70 11.22 6.69
CA SER A 29 13.42 12.64 6.54
C SER A 29 11.95 12.88 6.21
N PHE A 30 11.35 12.06 5.34
CA PHE A 30 9.92 12.11 5.00
C PHE A 30 9.03 11.81 6.22
N GLU A 31 9.37 10.79 7.02
CA GLU A 31 8.62 10.47 8.26
C GLU A 31 8.71 11.58 9.31
N ARG A 32 9.84 12.30 9.36
CA ARG A 32 10.05 13.44 10.27
C ARG A 32 9.52 14.75 9.71
N GLN A 33 9.11 14.77 8.44
CA GLN A 33 8.61 15.97 7.79
C GLN A 33 7.26 16.36 8.40
N LYS A 34 7.13 17.61 8.83
CA LYS A 34 5.85 18.10 9.39
C LYS A 34 4.81 18.04 8.27
N TRP A 35 3.57 17.67 8.59
CA TRP A 35 2.47 17.60 7.62
C TRP A 35 2.29 18.88 6.77
N ARG A 36 2.59 20.04 7.37
CA ARG A 36 2.59 21.36 6.73
C ARG A 36 3.60 21.48 5.58
N ASP A 37 4.68 20.70 5.64
CA ASP A 37 5.76 20.70 4.67
C ASP A 37 5.50 19.74 3.50
N ILE A 38 4.63 18.74 3.70
CA ILE A 38 4.21 17.78 2.66
C ILE A 38 3.24 18.44 1.66
N LEU A 39 2.41 19.36 2.12
CA LEU A 39 1.40 20.07 1.31
C LEU A 39 1.92 21.39 0.70
N ARG A 40 3.24 21.60 0.65
CA ARG A 40 3.82 22.84 0.13
C ARG A 40 3.73 22.91 -1.39
N VAL A 41 3.23 24.03 -1.89
CA VAL A 41 3.27 24.35 -3.33
C VAL A 41 4.69 24.87 -3.63
N PRO A 42 5.47 24.21 -4.53
CA PRO A 42 6.89 24.50 -4.73
C PRO A 42 7.25 25.96 -5.01
N PHE A 43 6.29 26.75 -5.51
CA PHE A 43 6.48 28.14 -5.93
C PHE A 43 5.89 29.18 -4.97
N VAL A 44 5.04 28.80 -4.02
CA VAL A 44 4.31 29.75 -3.14
C VAL A 44 4.91 29.77 -1.74
N THR A 45 5.29 28.60 -1.22
CA THR A 45 5.95 28.47 0.07
C THR A 45 7.45 28.47 -0.15
N GLY A 46 8.11 29.58 0.15
CA GLY A 46 9.56 29.70 0.07
C GLY A 46 10.25 28.47 0.70
N HIS A 47 11.30 27.97 0.02
CA HIS A 47 12.09 26.87 0.56
C HIS A 47 12.56 27.23 1.96
N PRO A 48 12.35 26.36 2.97
CA PRO A 48 12.96 26.57 4.26
C PRO A 48 14.48 26.58 4.02
N ALA A 49 15.13 27.70 4.34
CA ALA A 49 16.52 27.98 4.01
C ALA A 49 17.55 27.05 4.70
N GLU A 50 17.10 26.02 5.41
CA GLU A 50 17.95 25.04 6.07
C GLU A 50 17.34 23.64 5.86
N VAL A 51 17.56 23.07 4.68
CA VAL A 51 17.82 21.63 4.64
C VAL A 51 19.13 21.47 5.39
N PRO A 52 19.22 20.66 6.47
CA PRO A 52 20.49 20.42 7.12
C PRO A 52 21.45 19.93 6.05
N ASP A 53 22.47 20.72 5.73
CA ASP A 53 23.54 20.30 4.84
C ASP A 53 24.17 19.05 5.47
N ALA A 54 23.69 17.89 5.05
CA ALA A 54 24.37 16.63 5.26
C ALA A 54 25.59 16.70 4.35
N GLY A 55 26.62 17.42 4.80
CA GLY A 55 27.85 17.66 4.07
C GLY A 55 28.42 16.33 3.61
N VAL A 56 28.15 15.99 2.36
CA VAL A 56 28.98 15.08 1.58
C VAL A 56 30.22 15.90 1.31
N ASP A 57 31.17 15.79 2.24
CA ASP A 57 32.48 16.43 2.18
C ASP A 57 33.26 15.81 1.01
N ASP A 58 32.93 16.19 -0.22
CA ASP A 58 33.68 15.93 -1.46
C ASP A 58 34.92 16.85 -1.55
N SER A 59 35.49 17.16 -0.39
CA SER A 59 36.77 17.84 -0.23
C SER A 59 37.92 16.88 -0.52
N ALA A 60 38.00 16.44 -1.77
CA ALA A 60 39.12 15.74 -2.35
C ALA A 60 40.34 16.67 -2.47
N SER A 61 40.97 17.02 -1.35
CA SER A 61 42.36 17.47 -1.38
C SER A 61 43.10 17.22 -0.07
N ARG A 62 44.03 16.25 -0.16
CA ARG A 62 45.28 16.17 0.62
C ARG A 62 45.16 15.98 2.13
N ILE A 63 44.78 14.79 2.60
CA ILE A 63 45.29 14.30 3.89
C ILE A 63 45.76 12.84 3.76
N ARG A 64 46.97 12.66 4.27
CA ARG A 64 47.84 11.48 4.31
C ARG A 64 47.11 10.16 4.57
N SER A 65 47.61 9.12 3.90
CA SER A 65 47.41 7.70 4.16
C SER A 65 47.42 7.38 5.67
N ARG A 66 46.23 7.30 6.25
CA ARG A 66 45.97 6.54 7.49
C ARG A 66 45.19 5.28 7.13
N PRO A 67 45.46 4.16 7.82
CA PRO A 67 44.79 2.89 7.54
C PRO A 67 43.27 3.06 7.64
N ARG A 68 42.60 2.59 6.60
CA ARG A 68 41.27 2.99 6.14
C ARG A 68 40.13 2.21 6.82
N SER A 69 40.31 1.78 8.07
CA SER A 69 39.40 0.83 8.73
C SER A 69 38.80 1.30 10.05
N GLU A 70 39.06 2.53 10.50
CA GLU A 70 38.35 3.10 11.66
C GLU A 70 37.58 4.37 11.26
N PRO A 71 36.29 4.48 11.61
CA PRO A 71 35.50 5.68 11.40
C PRO A 71 35.89 6.76 12.41
N PRO A 72 35.55 8.04 12.13
CA PRO A 72 35.77 9.16 13.05
C PRO A 72 34.74 9.14 14.21
N VAL A 73 34.65 8.05 14.97
CA VAL A 73 33.66 7.85 16.05
C VAL A 73 33.84 8.83 17.22
N ARG A 74 34.99 9.49 17.35
CA ARG A 74 35.22 10.41 18.47
C ARG A 74 34.69 11.84 18.32
N ARG A 75 34.11 12.27 17.19
CA ARG A 75 33.72 13.70 17.04
C ARG A 75 32.27 14.04 16.71
N THR A 76 31.40 13.12 16.31
CA THR A 76 29.98 13.45 16.10
C THR A 76 29.09 12.79 17.15
N LYS A 77 28.94 13.46 18.31
CA LYS A 77 27.90 13.16 19.31
C LYS A 77 26.45 13.28 18.76
N LYS A 78 26.27 13.59 17.47
CA LYS A 78 24.99 13.82 16.79
C LYS A 78 24.64 12.79 15.72
N ALA A 79 25.36 11.68 15.59
CA ALA A 79 24.86 10.57 14.76
C ALA A 79 23.57 10.04 15.43
N PRO A 80 22.43 9.96 14.71
CA PRO A 80 21.22 9.35 15.25
C PRO A 80 21.50 7.91 15.67
N THR A 81 20.86 7.46 16.75
CA THR A 81 21.15 6.19 17.44
C THR A 81 21.13 4.97 16.51
N TRP A 82 20.26 4.96 15.50
CA TRP A 82 20.19 3.88 14.51
C TRP A 82 21.46 3.74 13.65
N ILE A 83 22.18 4.83 13.34
CA ILE A 83 23.45 4.77 12.58
C ILE A 83 24.53 4.11 13.43
N ARG A 84 24.50 4.33 14.75
CA ARG A 84 25.42 3.65 15.67
C ARG A 84 25.07 2.18 15.80
N GLU A 85 23.79 1.86 15.98
CA GLU A 85 23.31 0.48 16.05
C GLU A 85 23.66 -0.30 14.77
N GLU A 86 23.49 0.29 13.59
CA GLU A 86 23.87 -0.33 12.32
C GLU A 86 25.39 -0.46 12.17
N TRP A 87 26.16 0.59 12.49
CA TRP A 87 27.62 0.55 12.47
C TRP A 87 28.16 -0.56 13.38
N ASP A 88 27.60 -0.67 14.58
CA ASP A 88 27.93 -1.69 15.55
C ASP A 88 27.50 -3.07 15.05
N THR A 89 26.38 -3.19 14.32
CA THR A 89 25.93 -4.45 13.69
C THR A 89 26.84 -4.87 12.53
N ASP A 90 27.31 -3.92 11.73
CA ASP A 90 28.23 -4.12 10.61
C ASP A 90 29.66 -4.46 11.08
N HIS A 91 30.13 -3.84 12.16
CA HIS A 91 31.47 -4.04 12.72
C HIS A 91 31.54 -5.20 13.72
N ALA A 92 30.42 -5.55 14.35
CA ALA A 92 30.28 -6.84 15.02
C ALA A 92 30.46 -7.99 14.03
N GLY A 93 30.44 -7.74 12.72
CA GLY A 93 30.84 -8.69 11.71
C GLY A 93 29.91 -9.88 11.68
N THR A 94 28.73 -9.75 11.08
CA THR A 94 27.92 -10.94 10.72
C THR A 94 27.66 -11.90 11.89
N VAL A 95 27.56 -11.40 13.14
CA VAL A 95 27.44 -12.24 14.34
C VAL A 95 26.09 -12.96 14.49
N ASP A 96 25.09 -12.66 13.64
CA ASP A 96 23.89 -13.49 13.51
C ASP A 96 23.86 -14.36 12.25
N GLY A 97 24.92 -14.34 11.43
CA GLY A 97 25.12 -15.37 10.44
C GLY A 97 25.43 -16.66 11.19
N MET A 98 24.39 -17.41 11.58
CA MET A 98 24.55 -18.77 12.05
C MET A 98 25.58 -19.43 11.12
N PRO A 99 26.65 -20.05 11.66
CA PRO A 99 27.62 -20.74 10.83
C PRO A 99 26.83 -21.62 9.89
N ALA A 100 27.05 -21.44 8.58
CA ALA A 100 26.32 -22.08 7.49
C ALA A 100 26.59 -23.60 7.51
N THR A 101 26.07 -24.26 8.55
CA THR A 101 25.95 -25.71 8.70
C THR A 101 24.68 -26.19 8.01
N THR A 102 23.89 -25.26 7.44
CA THR A 102 22.72 -25.59 6.64
C THR A 102 23.15 -26.31 5.37
N ASN A 103 22.75 -27.57 5.26
CA ASN A 103 22.76 -28.41 4.07
C ASN A 103 22.79 -27.58 2.78
N SER A 104 23.68 -27.93 1.84
CA SER A 104 23.87 -27.27 0.53
C SER A 104 22.59 -26.99 -0.26
N ASN A 105 21.48 -27.67 0.09
CA ASN A 105 20.18 -27.56 -0.56
C ASN A 105 19.21 -26.58 0.13
N SER A 106 19.61 -25.89 1.21
CA SER A 106 18.73 -24.92 1.88
C SER A 106 18.75 -23.57 1.16
N THR A 107 17.61 -22.89 1.08
CA THR A 107 17.53 -21.55 0.49
C THR A 107 18.50 -20.58 1.19
N PRO A 108 19.23 -19.73 0.45
CA PRO A 108 20.18 -18.81 1.06
C PRO A 108 19.52 -17.88 2.07
N GLU A 109 20.25 -17.50 3.12
CA GLU A 109 19.72 -16.77 4.27
C GLU A 109 19.06 -15.43 3.90
N HIS A 110 19.65 -14.68 2.98
CA HIS A 110 19.11 -13.39 2.55
C HIS A 110 17.74 -13.53 1.85
N PHE A 111 17.47 -14.64 1.15
CA PHE A 111 16.12 -14.93 0.63
C PHE A 111 15.14 -15.23 1.76
N LYS A 112 15.56 -15.93 2.82
CA LYS A 112 14.72 -16.20 4.01
C LYS A 112 14.37 -14.90 4.74
N LEU A 113 15.35 -14.01 4.91
CA LEU A 113 15.14 -12.68 5.50
C LEU A 113 14.18 -11.84 4.65
N TYR A 114 14.36 -11.83 3.32
CA TYR A 114 13.46 -11.14 2.41
C TYR A 114 12.04 -11.71 2.45
N ALA A 115 11.88 -13.04 2.44
CA ALA A 115 10.59 -13.70 2.58
C ALA A 115 9.89 -13.32 3.89
N LYS A 116 10.63 -13.26 5.01
CA LYS A 116 10.11 -12.82 6.31
C LYS A 116 9.64 -11.35 6.28
N ALA A 117 10.42 -10.47 5.65
CA ALA A 117 10.05 -9.08 5.46
C ALA A 117 8.77 -8.98 4.59
N GLN A 118 8.75 -9.69 3.46
CA GLN A 118 7.60 -9.71 2.56
C GLN A 118 6.34 -10.24 3.24
N ASN A 119 6.46 -11.27 4.08
CA ASN A 119 5.35 -11.80 4.88
C ASN A 119 4.72 -10.76 5.80
N SER A 120 5.53 -9.84 6.32
CA SER A 120 5.07 -8.78 7.22
C SER A 120 4.43 -7.62 6.46
N TRP A 121 4.92 -7.32 5.26
CA TRP A 121 4.60 -6.08 4.55
C TRP A 121 3.68 -6.23 3.32
N TRP A 122 3.44 -7.44 2.81
CA TRP A 122 2.69 -7.64 1.56
C TRP A 122 1.31 -6.97 1.56
N ARG A 123 0.62 -6.95 2.72
CA ARG A 123 -0.71 -6.32 2.85
C ARG A 123 -0.65 -4.83 2.55
N HIS A 124 0.35 -4.15 3.08
CA HIS A 124 0.50 -2.71 2.88
C HIS A 124 0.86 -2.41 1.43
N GLU A 125 1.77 -3.18 0.83
CA GLU A 125 2.19 -3.00 -0.55
C GLU A 125 1.02 -3.20 -1.54
N VAL A 126 0.28 -4.31 -1.41
CA VAL A 126 -0.85 -4.61 -2.30
C VAL A 126 -1.92 -3.54 -2.21
N TYR A 127 -2.39 -3.23 -0.99
CA TYR A 127 -3.49 -2.29 -0.84
C TYR A 127 -3.10 -0.83 -1.10
N ALA A 128 -1.84 -0.45 -0.90
CA ALA A 128 -1.35 0.85 -1.37
C ALA A 128 -1.49 0.99 -2.89
N ARG A 129 -1.17 -0.06 -3.65
CA ARG A 129 -1.37 -0.07 -5.11
C ARG A 129 -2.84 -0.08 -5.50
N VAL A 130 -3.68 -0.86 -4.82
CA VAL A 130 -5.15 -0.82 -5.01
C VAL A 130 -5.67 0.61 -4.83
N THR A 131 -5.28 1.29 -3.75
CA THR A 131 -5.73 2.66 -3.48
C THR A 131 -5.21 3.66 -4.51
N LEU A 132 -3.98 3.50 -4.98
CA LEU A 132 -3.40 4.37 -6.00
C LEU A 132 -4.15 4.24 -7.32
N VAL A 133 -4.39 3.00 -7.77
CA VAL A 133 -5.16 2.71 -8.98
C VAL A 133 -6.56 3.29 -8.85
N TYR A 134 -7.28 3.02 -7.75
CA TYR A 134 -8.66 3.51 -7.58
C TYR A 134 -8.73 5.02 -7.47
N GLY A 135 -7.78 5.66 -6.80
CA GLY A 135 -7.65 7.11 -6.76
C GLY A 135 -7.43 7.71 -8.15
N LEU A 136 -6.56 7.10 -8.96
CA LEU A 136 -6.30 7.54 -10.33
C LEU A 136 -7.52 7.37 -11.23
N LEU A 137 -8.24 6.24 -11.14
CA LEU A 137 -9.48 6.01 -11.88
C LEU A 137 -10.55 7.05 -11.52
N ALA A 138 -10.74 7.32 -10.22
CA ALA A 138 -11.67 8.35 -9.75
C ALA A 138 -11.27 9.76 -10.22
N PHE A 139 -9.98 10.07 -10.21
CA PHE A 139 -9.46 11.34 -10.73
C PHE A 139 -9.74 11.52 -12.22
N ILE A 140 -9.53 10.48 -13.04
CA ILE A 140 -9.81 10.52 -14.48
C ILE A 140 -11.31 10.72 -14.74
N HIS A 141 -12.19 10.04 -13.98
CA HIS A 141 -13.62 10.29 -14.06
C HIS A 141 -13.97 11.74 -13.71
N ALA A 142 -13.44 12.28 -12.61
CA ALA A 142 -13.67 13.67 -12.22
C ALA A 142 -13.21 14.65 -13.32
N LEU A 143 -12.03 14.42 -13.90
CA LEU A 143 -11.52 15.23 -15.01
C LEU A 143 -12.42 15.13 -16.26
N SER A 144 -12.97 13.94 -16.54
CA SER A 144 -13.88 13.75 -17.67
C SER A 144 -15.19 14.52 -17.49
N TYR A 145 -15.79 14.50 -16.30
CA TYR A 145 -17.00 15.26 -16.01
C TYR A 145 -16.75 16.76 -15.99
N TYR A 146 -15.60 17.19 -15.45
CA TYR A 146 -15.17 18.58 -15.51
C TYR A 146 -15.04 19.05 -16.96
N ALA A 147 -14.37 18.27 -17.82
CA ALA A 147 -14.19 18.59 -19.23
C ALA A 147 -15.53 18.64 -19.98
N ILE A 148 -16.41 17.66 -19.79
CA ILE A 148 -17.76 17.66 -20.38
C ILE A 148 -18.50 18.94 -19.99
N THR A 149 -18.52 19.27 -18.70
CA THR A 149 -19.27 20.42 -18.18
C THR A 149 -18.69 21.74 -18.68
N HIS A 150 -17.40 21.95 -18.52
CA HIS A 150 -16.73 23.20 -18.92
C HIS A 150 -16.85 23.43 -20.43
N ILE A 151 -16.56 22.43 -21.26
CA ILE A 151 -16.59 22.59 -22.72
C ILE A 151 -18.04 22.78 -23.23
N THR A 152 -19.02 22.09 -22.64
CA THR A 152 -20.42 22.21 -23.08
C THR A 152 -21.05 23.53 -22.62
N VAL A 153 -20.89 23.88 -21.34
CA VAL A 153 -21.56 25.04 -20.74
C VAL A 153 -20.87 26.35 -21.13
N GLU A 154 -19.54 26.41 -21.08
CA GLU A 154 -18.77 27.64 -21.28
C GLU A 154 -18.38 27.84 -22.74
N LEU A 155 -17.76 26.82 -23.35
CA LEU A 155 -17.24 26.93 -24.72
C LEU A 155 -18.28 26.61 -25.79
N ARG A 156 -19.41 25.99 -25.42
CA ARG A 156 -20.48 25.59 -26.34
C ARG A 156 -19.98 24.78 -27.53
N ALA A 157 -18.89 24.05 -27.34
CA ALA A 157 -18.17 23.35 -28.40
C ALA A 157 -18.48 21.86 -28.35
N PHE A 158 -19.48 21.45 -29.14
CA PHE A 158 -20.02 20.09 -29.12
C PHE A 158 -18.98 19.00 -29.42
N TRP A 159 -18.22 19.15 -30.51
CA TRP A 159 -17.25 18.14 -30.93
C TRP A 159 -16.13 17.96 -29.91
N PRO A 160 -15.49 19.03 -29.39
CA PRO A 160 -14.53 18.90 -28.29
C PRO A 160 -15.12 18.29 -27.01
N ALA A 161 -16.38 18.58 -26.69
CA ALA A 161 -17.04 18.01 -25.52
C ALA A 161 -17.25 16.49 -25.64
N CYS A 162 -17.33 15.96 -26.86
CA CYS A 162 -17.40 14.52 -27.11
C CYS A 162 -16.03 13.85 -27.17
N THR A 163 -15.04 14.49 -27.79
CA THR A 163 -13.70 13.89 -27.98
C THR A 163 -12.87 13.87 -26.70
N SER A 164 -12.98 14.90 -25.85
CA SER A 164 -12.26 14.98 -24.57
C SER A 164 -12.55 13.80 -23.62
N PRO A 165 -13.81 13.51 -23.24
CA PRO A 165 -14.12 12.36 -22.39
C PRO A 165 -13.77 11.04 -23.07
N PHE A 166 -13.92 10.92 -24.40
CA PHE A 166 -13.51 9.71 -25.13
C PHE A 166 -12.02 9.38 -24.92
N LEU A 167 -11.13 10.37 -25.05
CA LEU A 167 -9.69 10.17 -24.81
C LEU A 167 -9.40 9.75 -23.36
N LEU A 168 -10.06 10.40 -22.40
CA LEU A 168 -9.93 10.06 -20.97
C LEU A 168 -10.47 8.66 -20.67
N MET A 169 -11.52 8.22 -21.36
CA MET A 169 -12.08 6.88 -21.20
C MET A 169 -11.17 5.81 -21.81
N VAL A 170 -10.53 6.09 -22.95
CA VAL A 170 -9.48 5.20 -23.47
C VAL A 170 -8.33 5.07 -22.46
N LEU A 171 -7.88 6.17 -21.86
CA LEU A 171 -6.85 6.13 -20.81
C LEU A 171 -7.30 5.34 -19.58
N HIS A 172 -8.53 5.57 -19.10
CA HIS A 172 -9.13 4.83 -17.99
C HIS A 172 -9.17 3.32 -18.28
N GLY A 173 -9.62 2.93 -19.48
CA GLY A 173 -9.66 1.53 -19.92
C GLY A 173 -8.27 0.89 -20.05
N LEU A 174 -7.27 1.65 -20.50
CA LEU A 174 -5.88 1.18 -20.57
C LEU A 174 -5.29 0.93 -19.19
N ILE A 175 -5.51 1.84 -18.23
CA ILE A 175 -5.06 1.67 -16.84
C ILE A 175 -5.70 0.42 -16.22
N LEU A 176 -7.02 0.25 -16.39
CA LEU A 176 -7.71 -0.97 -15.95
C LEU A 176 -7.12 -2.23 -16.57
N ARG A 177 -6.78 -2.19 -17.86
CA ARG A 177 -6.20 -3.34 -18.57
C ARG A 177 -4.78 -3.68 -18.09
N PHE A 178 -3.99 -2.67 -17.73
CA PHE A 178 -2.61 -2.89 -17.29
C PHE A 178 -2.51 -3.31 -15.83
N ASP A 179 -3.33 -2.73 -14.95
CA ASP A 179 -3.23 -2.94 -13.50
C ASP A 179 -4.22 -3.95 -12.93
N LEU A 180 -5.25 -4.32 -13.68
CA LEU A 180 -6.30 -5.24 -13.23
C LEU A 180 -6.38 -6.48 -14.13
N ARG A 181 -6.19 -7.65 -13.54
CA ARG A 181 -6.49 -8.92 -14.21
C ARG A 181 -7.88 -9.39 -13.81
N SER A 182 -8.87 -9.17 -14.66
CA SER A 182 -10.24 -9.57 -14.34
C SER A 182 -10.46 -11.06 -14.57
N ASP A 183 -10.90 -11.76 -13.51
CA ASP A 183 -11.44 -13.11 -13.63
C ASP A 183 -12.96 -12.99 -13.83
N GLY A 184 -13.44 -13.31 -15.04
CA GLY A 184 -14.87 -13.35 -15.38
C GLY A 184 -15.35 -12.19 -16.27
N VAL A 185 -16.61 -11.78 -16.07
CA VAL A 185 -17.25 -10.74 -16.89
C VAL A 185 -16.61 -9.38 -16.56
N PRO A 186 -16.18 -8.59 -17.56
CA PRO A 186 -15.40 -7.37 -17.37
C PRO A 186 -16.26 -6.16 -16.96
N PHE A 187 -17.03 -6.30 -15.87
CA PHE A 187 -17.93 -5.25 -15.39
C PHE A 187 -17.21 -3.98 -14.93
N GLU A 188 -15.90 -4.06 -14.63
CA GLU A 188 -15.09 -2.91 -14.28
C GLU A 188 -15.03 -1.86 -15.40
N TYR A 189 -15.16 -2.28 -16.67
CA TYR A 189 -15.16 -1.38 -17.82
C TYR A 189 -16.46 -0.58 -17.99
N PHE A 190 -17.53 -0.89 -17.24
CA PHE A 190 -18.74 -0.07 -17.27
C PHE A 190 -18.46 1.37 -16.81
N GLY A 191 -17.50 1.56 -15.88
CA GLY A 191 -17.08 2.89 -15.43
C GLY A 191 -16.54 3.71 -16.60
N THR A 192 -15.75 3.07 -17.47
CA THR A 192 -15.23 3.68 -18.71
C THR A 192 -16.34 4.13 -19.67
N CYS A 193 -17.52 3.52 -19.63
CA CYS A 193 -18.64 3.91 -20.48
C CYS A 193 -19.52 5.01 -19.87
N ALA A 194 -19.45 5.24 -18.56
CA ALA A 194 -20.34 6.15 -17.86
C ALA A 194 -20.21 7.61 -18.33
N PRO A 195 -19.01 8.18 -18.51
CA PRO A 195 -18.88 9.52 -19.08
C PRO A 195 -19.40 9.65 -20.50
N LEU A 196 -19.32 8.59 -21.33
CA LEU A 196 -19.87 8.63 -22.69
C LEU A 196 -21.40 8.75 -22.68
N ALA A 197 -22.08 8.01 -21.80
CA ALA A 197 -23.52 8.15 -21.62
C ALA A 197 -23.87 9.57 -21.14
N ALA A 198 -23.09 10.13 -20.21
CA ALA A 198 -23.28 11.51 -19.76
C ALA A 198 -23.02 12.55 -20.88
N THR A 199 -22.01 12.34 -21.73
CA THR A 199 -21.77 13.18 -22.91
C THR A 199 -22.96 13.14 -23.86
N VAL A 200 -23.55 11.96 -24.13
CA VAL A 200 -24.76 11.85 -24.96
C VAL A 200 -25.94 12.55 -24.32
N ALA A 201 -26.12 12.44 -23.00
CA ALA A 201 -27.17 13.18 -22.29
C ALA A 201 -26.98 14.70 -22.43
N MET A 202 -25.78 15.21 -22.19
CA MET A 202 -25.45 16.64 -22.34
C MET A 202 -25.61 17.11 -23.80
N ALA A 203 -25.27 16.26 -24.76
CA ALA A 203 -25.49 16.51 -26.19
C ALA A 203 -26.97 16.64 -26.56
N LEU A 204 -27.83 15.81 -25.96
CA LEU A 204 -29.28 15.85 -26.15
C LEU A 204 -29.93 17.07 -25.46
N GLU A 205 -29.31 17.54 -24.38
CA GLU A 205 -29.70 18.76 -23.67
C GLU A 205 -29.19 20.03 -24.38
N PHE A 206 -28.05 19.95 -25.06
CA PHE A 206 -27.49 21.03 -25.87
C PHE A 206 -28.25 21.21 -27.19
N ARG A 207 -29.51 21.62 -27.10
CA ARG A 207 -30.38 21.89 -28.25
C ARG A 207 -30.97 23.29 -28.16
N VAL A 208 -31.20 23.88 -29.33
CA VAL A 208 -31.87 25.18 -29.47
C VAL A 208 -33.37 25.04 -29.22
N ASN A 209 -33.98 23.98 -29.76
CA ASN A 209 -35.42 23.76 -29.65
C ASN A 209 -35.75 22.78 -28.52
N TYR A 210 -36.79 23.10 -27.76
CA TYR A 210 -37.34 22.20 -26.75
C TYR A 210 -37.98 20.97 -27.42
N ASP A 211 -37.58 19.78 -26.97
CA ASP A 211 -38.16 18.51 -27.40
C ASP A 211 -38.27 17.56 -26.20
N ARG A 212 -39.50 17.26 -25.79
CA ARG A 212 -39.80 16.39 -24.64
C ARG A 212 -39.22 14.98 -24.79
N THR A 213 -39.15 14.48 -26.02
CA THR A 213 -38.60 13.14 -26.28
C THR A 213 -37.09 13.13 -26.02
N SER A 214 -36.37 14.14 -26.50
CA SER A 214 -34.94 14.34 -26.21
C SER A 214 -34.64 14.36 -24.72
N ILE A 215 -35.43 15.09 -23.94
CA ILE A 215 -35.25 15.22 -22.50
C ILE A 215 -35.41 13.87 -21.83
N THR A 216 -36.47 13.14 -22.17
CA THR A 216 -36.72 11.80 -21.63
C THR A 216 -35.55 10.87 -21.93
N VAL A 217 -35.04 10.90 -23.17
CA VAL A 217 -33.88 10.09 -23.59
C VAL A 217 -32.60 10.52 -22.87
N ALA A 218 -32.37 11.83 -22.69
CA ALA A 218 -31.23 12.36 -21.94
C ALA A 218 -31.24 11.85 -20.49
N TRP A 219 -32.40 11.85 -19.83
CA TRP A 219 -32.56 11.30 -18.49
C TRP A 219 -32.32 9.79 -18.43
N CYS A 220 -32.76 9.03 -19.44
CA CYS A 220 -32.39 7.61 -19.55
C CYS A 220 -30.86 7.45 -19.58
N PHE A 221 -30.14 8.26 -20.35
CA PHE A 221 -28.67 8.22 -20.41
C PHE A 221 -28.00 8.64 -19.09
N ILE A 222 -28.58 9.60 -18.34
CA ILE A 222 -28.12 9.97 -17.00
C ILE A 222 -28.23 8.76 -16.04
N PHE A 223 -29.38 8.08 -16.01
CA PHE A 223 -29.54 6.87 -15.20
C PHE A 223 -28.61 5.74 -15.62
N VAL A 224 -28.39 5.56 -16.93
CA VAL A 224 -27.40 4.60 -17.45
C VAL A 224 -25.99 4.97 -16.97
N ALA A 225 -25.60 6.24 -17.01
CA ALA A 225 -24.29 6.68 -16.51
C ALA A 225 -24.11 6.36 -15.01
N TYR A 226 -25.12 6.64 -14.18
CA TYR A 226 -25.08 6.29 -12.75
C TYR A 226 -25.06 4.78 -12.52
N ALA A 227 -25.86 4.00 -13.26
CA ALA A 227 -25.87 2.55 -13.17
C ALA A 227 -24.50 1.95 -13.55
N CYS A 228 -23.86 2.49 -14.60
CA CYS A 228 -22.51 2.10 -15.00
C CYS A 228 -21.46 2.38 -13.90
N HIS A 229 -21.51 3.55 -13.26
CA HIS A 229 -20.63 3.85 -12.11
C HIS A 229 -20.89 2.95 -10.91
N PHE A 230 -22.16 2.69 -10.59
CA PHE A 230 -22.54 1.82 -9.50
C PHE A 230 -22.04 0.38 -9.72
N VAL A 231 -22.30 -0.19 -10.90
CA VAL A 231 -21.87 -1.55 -11.28
C VAL A 231 -20.35 -1.65 -11.31
N SER A 232 -19.65 -0.67 -11.88
CA SER A 232 -18.18 -0.65 -11.90
C SER A 232 -17.60 -0.54 -10.49
N THR A 233 -18.12 0.35 -9.64
CA THR A 233 -17.68 0.50 -8.24
C THR A 233 -17.92 -0.77 -7.44
N LEU A 234 -19.08 -1.41 -7.62
CA LEU A 234 -19.40 -2.70 -6.99
C LEU A 234 -18.42 -3.79 -7.44
N ARG A 235 -18.10 -3.84 -8.73
CA ARG A 235 -17.10 -4.79 -9.27
C ARG A 235 -15.72 -4.52 -8.70
N LEU A 236 -15.27 -3.27 -8.65
CA LEU A 236 -13.98 -2.89 -8.04
C LEU A 236 -13.93 -3.27 -6.56
N LEU A 237 -15.00 -3.04 -5.80
CA LEU A 237 -15.11 -3.51 -4.41
C LEU A 237 -14.90 -5.03 -4.32
N VAL A 238 -15.57 -5.81 -5.18
CA VAL A 238 -15.42 -7.28 -5.21
C VAL A 238 -14.01 -7.71 -5.59
N VAL A 239 -13.35 -7.01 -6.52
CA VAL A 239 -11.97 -7.30 -6.95
C VAL A 239 -10.97 -6.96 -5.85
N ALA A 240 -11.22 -5.94 -5.03
CA ALA A 240 -10.36 -5.54 -3.91
C ALA A 240 -10.45 -6.50 -2.70
N LEU A 241 -11.48 -7.34 -2.62
CA LEU A 241 -11.65 -8.24 -1.48
C LEU A 241 -10.54 -9.32 -1.44
N PRO A 242 -9.97 -9.61 -0.26
CA PRO A 242 -8.95 -10.64 -0.11
C PRO A 242 -9.54 -12.03 -0.36
N ARG A 243 -8.93 -12.81 -1.26
CA ARG A 243 -9.32 -14.19 -1.56
C ARG A 243 -8.15 -15.14 -1.33
N HIS A 244 -8.45 -16.40 -1.01
CA HIS A 244 -7.42 -17.42 -0.96
C HIS A 244 -7.00 -17.75 -2.40
N CYS A 245 -5.70 -17.87 -2.60
CA CYS A 245 -5.12 -18.25 -3.87
C CYS A 245 -4.33 -19.53 -3.63
N ASP A 246 -4.83 -20.63 -4.16
CA ASP A 246 -4.10 -21.89 -4.18
C ASP A 246 -3.05 -21.79 -5.29
N VAL A 247 -1.80 -21.64 -4.89
CA VAL A 247 -0.65 -21.60 -5.78
C VAL A 247 0.16 -22.85 -5.48
N GLU A 248 0.25 -23.75 -6.45
CA GLU A 248 1.13 -24.93 -6.32
C GLU A 248 2.59 -24.46 -6.21
N GLU A 249 3.23 -24.76 -5.09
CA GLU A 249 4.65 -24.49 -4.88
C GLU A 249 5.47 -25.46 -5.74
N GLN A 250 6.05 -24.95 -6.82
CA GLN A 250 7.02 -25.69 -7.63
C GLN A 250 8.45 -25.26 -7.23
N ILE A 251 9.42 -26.18 -7.28
CA ILE A 251 10.82 -25.86 -7.00
C ILE A 251 11.31 -24.78 -7.98
N GLY A 252 11.81 -23.66 -7.45
CA GLY A 252 12.22 -22.49 -8.23
C GLY A 252 11.07 -21.55 -8.66
N SER A 253 9.84 -21.81 -8.23
CA SER A 253 8.75 -20.82 -8.28
C SER A 253 8.89 -19.82 -7.11
N PRO A 254 8.36 -18.60 -7.25
CA PRO A 254 8.33 -17.66 -6.13
C PRO A 254 7.57 -18.26 -4.95
N TRP A 255 8.15 -18.10 -3.76
CA TRP A 255 7.53 -18.53 -2.51
C TRP A 255 6.16 -17.87 -2.31
N TRP A 256 5.14 -18.67 -2.02
CA TRP A 256 3.75 -18.21 -1.84
C TRP A 256 3.10 -18.85 -0.60
N PRO A 257 2.92 -18.11 0.50
CA PRO A 257 2.31 -18.67 1.69
C PRO A 257 0.84 -19.01 1.51
N VAL A 258 0.45 -20.21 1.92
CA VAL A 258 -0.95 -20.68 1.94
C VAL A 258 -1.87 -19.76 2.76
N THR A 259 -1.31 -19.03 3.73
CA THR A 259 -2.05 -18.11 4.59
C THR A 259 -2.36 -16.75 3.96
N TRP A 260 -1.77 -16.45 2.78
CA TRP A 260 -1.97 -15.16 2.12
C TRP A 260 -3.33 -15.09 1.44
N LYS A 261 -4.04 -14.00 1.72
CA LYS A 261 -5.33 -13.68 1.10
C LYS A 261 -5.16 -12.45 0.22
N VAL A 262 -4.80 -12.67 -1.04
CA VAL A 262 -4.49 -11.61 -1.99
C VAL A 262 -5.71 -11.35 -2.89
N PRO A 263 -6.06 -10.09 -3.18
CA PRO A 263 -7.05 -9.76 -4.21
C PRO A 263 -6.64 -10.34 -5.56
N THR A 264 -7.46 -11.22 -6.16
CA THR A 264 -7.06 -12.00 -7.35
C THR A 264 -6.66 -11.11 -8.53
N GLY A 265 -7.36 -9.98 -8.70
CA GLY A 265 -7.06 -9.03 -9.76
C GLY A 265 -5.69 -8.36 -9.67
N PHE A 266 -5.12 -8.29 -8.46
CA PHE A 266 -3.82 -7.68 -8.18
C PHE A 266 -2.71 -8.71 -7.94
N ARG A 267 -2.96 -10.01 -8.16
CA ARG A 267 -1.95 -11.06 -7.95
C ARG A 267 -0.67 -10.83 -8.76
N HIS A 268 -0.81 -10.31 -9.98
CA HIS A 268 0.32 -10.06 -10.88
C HIS A 268 1.20 -8.87 -10.46
N VAL A 269 0.68 -8.04 -9.55
CA VAL A 269 1.31 -6.81 -9.09
C VAL A 269 2.30 -7.08 -7.95
N LEU A 270 2.11 -8.18 -7.20
CA LEU A 270 3.02 -8.64 -6.16
C LEU A 270 4.39 -8.99 -6.75
N GLN A 271 5.42 -8.28 -6.29
CA GLN A 271 6.80 -8.58 -6.64
C GLN A 271 7.32 -9.64 -5.67
N LEU A 272 7.28 -10.90 -6.09
CA LEU A 272 7.82 -12.00 -5.31
C LEU A 272 9.24 -12.31 -5.77
N VAL A 273 10.14 -12.42 -4.81
CA VAL A 273 11.50 -12.88 -5.06
C VAL A 273 11.49 -14.40 -5.05
N ALA A 274 11.91 -14.99 -6.16
CA ALA A 274 12.10 -16.43 -6.27
C ALA A 274 13.55 -16.80 -5.91
N PRO A 275 13.77 -17.86 -5.13
CA PRO A 275 15.12 -18.38 -4.92
C PRO A 275 15.71 -18.88 -6.25
N PRO A 276 17.04 -18.93 -6.39
CA PRO A 276 17.66 -19.57 -7.54
C PRO A 276 17.25 -21.04 -7.63
N ARG A 277 17.19 -21.57 -8.85
CA ARG A 277 17.02 -23.01 -9.07
C ARG A 277 18.27 -23.76 -8.64
N GLU A 278 18.12 -25.04 -8.27
CA GLU A 278 19.21 -25.88 -7.74
C GLU A 278 20.43 -25.96 -8.67
N ASP A 279 20.26 -25.77 -9.98
CA ASP A 279 21.32 -25.76 -10.99
C ASP A 279 22.21 -24.49 -10.95
N ARG A 280 21.91 -23.54 -10.07
CA ARG A 280 22.41 -22.16 -10.16
C ARG A 280 22.85 -21.65 -8.80
N MET A 281 24.17 -21.64 -8.57
CA MET A 281 24.79 -20.95 -7.44
C MET A 281 24.35 -19.48 -7.41
N ASP A 282 24.09 -18.97 -6.21
CA ASP A 282 23.83 -17.56 -5.96
C ASP A 282 25.11 -16.73 -6.08
N LEU A 283 25.02 -15.47 -6.51
CA LEU A 283 26.16 -14.56 -6.67
C LEU A 283 26.89 -14.29 -5.36
N LEU A 284 26.20 -14.22 -4.22
CA LEU A 284 26.86 -14.04 -2.92
C LEU A 284 27.61 -15.31 -2.51
N GLN A 285 27.04 -16.47 -2.85
CA GLN A 285 27.71 -17.74 -2.65
C GLN A 285 28.92 -17.88 -3.59
N GLU A 286 28.78 -17.50 -4.85
CA GLU A 286 29.87 -17.43 -5.83
C GLU A 286 30.95 -16.42 -5.44
N LEU A 287 30.60 -15.28 -4.82
CA LEU A 287 31.58 -14.32 -4.27
C LEU A 287 32.25 -14.84 -2.99
N ARG A 288 31.51 -15.60 -2.16
CA ARG A 288 32.04 -16.20 -0.92
C ARG A 288 32.94 -17.40 -1.22
N GLU A 289 32.60 -18.18 -2.23
CA GLU A 289 33.39 -19.31 -2.74
C GLU A 289 34.53 -18.80 -3.65
N GLY A 290 34.27 -17.72 -4.39
CA GLY A 290 35.16 -17.02 -5.32
C GLY A 290 36.23 -16.15 -4.66
N HIS A 291 37.02 -16.77 -3.78
CA HIS A 291 38.43 -16.43 -3.60
C HIS A 291 39.23 -17.58 -2.94
N LYS A 292 38.70 -18.81 -2.95
CA LYS A 292 39.40 -19.96 -2.33
C LYS A 292 40.53 -20.52 -3.19
N ASP A 293 40.55 -20.26 -4.51
CA ASP A 293 41.61 -20.76 -5.41
C ASP A 293 42.96 -20.03 -5.27
N PHE A 294 43.09 -19.05 -4.36
CA PHE A 294 44.35 -18.28 -4.17
C PHE A 294 44.93 -18.33 -2.75
N VAL A 295 44.34 -19.12 -1.84
CA VAL A 295 44.93 -19.34 -0.51
C VAL A 295 45.42 -20.78 -0.46
N GLU A 296 46.68 -20.96 -0.89
CA GLU A 296 47.50 -22.13 -0.55
C GLU A 296 47.34 -22.42 0.95
N SER A 297 46.97 -23.67 1.25
CA SER A 297 47.14 -24.38 2.52
C SER A 297 48.02 -23.67 3.55
N CYS A 298 47.45 -22.74 4.32
CA CYS A 298 48.02 -22.38 5.61
C CYS A 298 47.63 -23.51 6.55
N ASP A 299 48.61 -24.27 7.01
CA ASP A 299 48.46 -25.21 8.12
C ASP A 299 47.69 -24.51 9.25
N ASP A 300 46.58 -25.11 9.68
CA ASP A 300 45.78 -24.57 10.78
C ASP A 300 46.70 -24.37 12.00
N PRO A 301 46.67 -23.19 12.65
CA PRO A 301 47.53 -22.93 13.79
C PRO A 301 47.27 -23.98 14.89
N PRO A 302 48.32 -24.46 15.58
CA PRO A 302 48.17 -25.43 16.65
C PRO A 302 47.18 -24.93 17.70
N PHE A 303 46.23 -25.79 18.06
CA PHE A 303 45.16 -25.46 18.98
C PHE A 303 45.75 -25.01 20.34
N PRO A 304 45.25 -23.93 20.97
CA PRO A 304 45.79 -23.48 22.25
C PRO A 304 45.62 -24.57 23.32
N GLN A 305 46.74 -25.07 23.85
CA GLN A 305 46.79 -26.16 24.83
C GLN A 305 45.94 -25.85 26.08
N ASP A 306 45.82 -24.56 26.44
CA ASP A 306 45.02 -24.07 27.57
C ASP A 306 43.52 -24.34 27.40
N CYS A 307 42.99 -24.29 26.17
CA CYS A 307 41.59 -24.57 25.90
C CYS A 307 41.26 -26.06 26.08
N LEU A 308 42.18 -26.95 25.71
CA LEU A 308 42.02 -28.38 25.91
C LEU A 308 41.99 -28.74 27.39
N VAL A 309 42.86 -28.12 28.21
CA VAL A 309 42.89 -28.32 29.66
C VAL A 309 41.60 -27.85 30.32
N ALA A 310 41.09 -26.67 29.93
CA ALA A 310 39.81 -26.16 30.45
C ALA A 310 38.63 -27.07 30.08
N HIS A 311 38.63 -27.64 28.87
CA HIS A 311 37.58 -28.57 28.45
C HIS A 311 37.63 -29.90 29.20
N LEU A 312 38.83 -30.42 29.45
CA LEU A 312 39.02 -31.62 30.26
C LEU A 312 38.56 -31.41 31.70
N GLN A 313 38.84 -30.26 32.30
CA GLN A 313 38.35 -29.90 33.63
C GLN A 313 36.83 -29.83 33.68
N TRP A 314 36.19 -29.21 32.67
CA TRP A 314 34.73 -29.17 32.60
C TRP A 314 34.11 -30.57 32.48
N VAL A 315 34.67 -31.44 31.62
CA VAL A 315 34.21 -32.84 31.49
C VAL A 315 34.34 -33.60 32.81
N ASP A 316 35.46 -33.43 33.51
CA ASP A 316 35.70 -34.05 34.83
C ASP A 316 34.70 -33.56 35.88
N ASP A 317 34.45 -32.24 35.95
CA ASP A 317 33.51 -31.66 36.90
C ASP A 317 32.06 -32.12 36.65
N VAL A 318 31.65 -32.21 35.38
CA VAL A 318 30.33 -32.74 35.01
C VAL A 318 30.21 -34.22 35.38
N LEU A 319 31.21 -35.04 35.05
CA LEU A 319 31.20 -36.46 35.40
C LEU A 319 31.22 -36.68 36.92
N ARG A 320 31.96 -35.85 37.66
CA ARG A 320 31.98 -35.88 39.13
C ARG A 320 30.62 -35.54 39.70
N SER A 321 29.97 -34.48 39.21
CA SER A 321 28.62 -34.09 39.63
C SER A 321 27.58 -35.18 39.31
N LEU A 322 27.64 -35.79 38.13
CA LEU A 322 26.75 -36.91 37.76
C LEU A 322 27.01 -38.19 38.58
N SER A 323 28.23 -38.34 39.12
CA SER A 323 28.63 -39.47 39.95
C SER A 323 28.31 -39.27 41.44
N GLU A 324 27.84 -38.10 41.85
CA GLU A 324 27.41 -37.87 43.23
C GLU A 324 26.26 -38.83 43.59
N PRO A 325 26.27 -39.47 44.77
CA PRO A 325 25.33 -40.54 45.10
C PRO A 325 23.87 -40.07 45.06
N GLU A 326 23.63 -38.79 45.32
CA GLU A 326 22.30 -38.18 45.22
C GLU A 326 21.84 -38.12 43.76
N VAL A 327 22.63 -37.56 42.85
CA VAL A 327 22.28 -37.44 41.43
C VAL A 327 22.28 -38.81 40.73
N HIS A 328 23.28 -39.63 41.03
CA HIS A 328 23.48 -40.95 40.41
C HIS A 328 22.33 -41.91 40.69
N GLN A 329 21.67 -41.81 41.84
CA GLN A 329 20.49 -42.62 42.16
C GLN A 329 19.24 -42.21 41.38
N HIS A 330 19.16 -40.97 40.90
CA HIS A 330 18.03 -40.45 40.12
C HIS A 330 18.17 -40.74 38.62
N LEU A 331 19.38 -41.07 38.14
CA LEU A 331 19.61 -41.49 36.77
C LEU A 331 18.98 -42.86 36.48
N SER A 332 18.50 -43.05 35.24
CA SER A 332 18.08 -44.37 34.78
C SER A 332 19.23 -45.40 34.88
N LYS A 333 18.91 -46.70 34.94
CA LYS A 333 19.94 -47.76 35.01
C LYS A 333 20.91 -47.70 33.81
N GLU A 334 20.41 -47.30 32.64
CA GLU A 334 21.21 -47.12 31.44
C GLU A 334 22.12 -45.89 31.58
N GLY A 335 21.58 -44.74 32.00
CA GLY A 335 22.35 -43.53 32.30
C GLY A 335 23.45 -43.76 33.33
N GLN A 336 23.14 -44.47 34.42
CA GLN A 336 24.12 -44.87 35.44
C GLN A 336 25.26 -45.71 34.87
N SER A 337 24.95 -46.65 33.97
CA SER A 337 25.97 -47.50 33.34
C SER A 337 26.86 -46.70 32.38
N ARG A 338 26.26 -45.75 31.64
CA ARG A 338 26.95 -44.91 30.66
C ARG A 338 27.85 -43.86 31.33
N VAL A 339 27.38 -43.21 32.39
CA VAL A 339 28.21 -42.30 33.22
C VAL A 339 29.42 -43.05 33.78
N ARG A 340 29.22 -44.24 34.37
CA ARG A 340 30.36 -45.06 34.87
C ARG A 340 31.33 -45.48 33.79
N ALA A 341 30.86 -45.76 32.57
CA ALA A 341 31.72 -46.09 31.44
C ALA A 341 32.57 -44.88 31.04
N LEU A 342 31.95 -43.70 30.90
CA LEU A 342 32.63 -42.44 30.55
C LEU A 342 33.65 -42.03 31.61
N THR A 343 33.33 -42.18 32.90
CA THR A 343 34.29 -41.90 33.99
C THR A 343 35.52 -42.79 33.90
N ARG A 344 35.35 -44.10 33.64
CA ARG A 344 36.48 -45.03 33.47
C ARG A 344 37.30 -44.73 32.21
N GLU A 345 36.64 -44.33 31.11
CA GLU A 345 37.34 -43.94 29.89
C GLU A 345 38.19 -42.68 30.13
N LEU A 346 37.65 -41.69 30.85
CA LEU A 346 38.38 -40.47 31.23
C LEU A 346 39.58 -40.79 32.15
N GLU A 347 39.39 -41.60 33.18
CA GLU A 347 40.46 -42.04 34.09
C GLU A 347 41.56 -42.82 33.33
N ALA A 348 41.17 -43.70 32.40
CA ALA A 348 42.11 -44.45 31.58
C ALA A 348 42.96 -43.54 30.69
N LEU A 349 42.39 -42.44 30.16
CA LEU A 349 43.16 -41.44 29.43
C LEU A 349 44.06 -40.60 30.32
N GLN A 350 43.57 -40.15 31.49
CA GLN A 350 44.40 -39.39 32.43
C GLN A 350 45.64 -40.20 32.85
N ASN A 351 45.49 -41.52 33.01
CA ASN A 351 46.60 -42.43 33.30
C ASN A 351 47.55 -42.68 32.11
N ARG A 352 47.10 -42.45 30.87
CA ARG A 352 47.92 -42.62 29.64
C ARG A 352 48.69 -41.37 29.23
N ARG A 353 48.58 -40.27 29.96
CA ARG A 353 49.13 -38.95 29.60
C ARG A 353 50.66 -38.95 29.55
N GLY A 354 51.20 -39.48 28.44
CA GLY A 354 52.58 -39.38 27.96
C GLY A 354 52.65 -38.46 26.74
N HIS A 355 53.83 -37.93 26.46
CA HIS A 355 54.07 -36.66 25.76
C HIS A 355 53.63 -36.54 24.27
N ASP A 356 53.06 -37.59 23.65
CA ASP A 356 52.90 -37.68 22.17
C ASP A 356 51.44 -37.86 21.66
N GLU A 357 50.40 -37.68 22.49
CA GLU A 357 48.99 -37.94 22.08
C GLU A 357 48.04 -36.73 22.14
N GLU A 358 48.49 -35.51 21.81
CA GLU A 358 47.60 -34.31 21.87
C GLU A 358 46.43 -34.35 20.88
N GLU A 359 46.66 -34.80 19.64
CA GLU A 359 45.62 -34.86 18.61
C GLU A 359 44.55 -35.92 18.93
N SER A 360 44.97 -37.04 19.54
CA SER A 360 44.08 -38.09 20.06
C SER A 360 43.22 -37.57 21.22
N MET A 361 43.78 -36.73 22.09
CA MET A 361 43.09 -36.16 23.24
C MET A 361 41.97 -35.20 22.81
N HIS A 362 42.18 -34.41 21.76
CA HIS A 362 41.14 -33.53 21.20
C HIS A 362 39.93 -34.29 20.68
N GLN A 363 40.16 -35.31 19.84
CA GLN A 363 39.08 -36.12 19.27
C GLN A 363 38.30 -36.84 20.38
N PHE A 364 39.01 -37.31 21.39
CA PHE A 364 38.39 -37.99 22.52
C PHE A 364 37.51 -37.07 23.38
N VAL A 365 38.00 -35.88 23.73
CA VAL A 365 37.23 -34.90 24.52
C VAL A 365 35.96 -34.47 23.77
N ARG A 366 36.04 -34.32 22.45
CA ARG A 366 34.86 -34.05 21.60
C ARG A 366 33.86 -35.20 21.62
N ARG A 367 34.34 -36.45 21.60
CA ARG A 367 33.47 -37.63 21.72
C ARG A 367 32.79 -37.71 23.09
N ILE A 368 33.54 -37.62 24.20
CA ILE A 368 32.97 -37.69 25.56
C ILE A 368 31.97 -36.57 25.83
N SER A 369 32.27 -35.35 25.38
CA SER A 369 31.33 -34.23 25.54
C SER A 369 30.02 -34.45 24.77
N GLY A 370 30.06 -35.06 23.58
CA GLY A 370 28.89 -35.50 22.84
C GLY A 370 28.09 -36.58 23.59
N ASP A 371 28.76 -37.61 24.08
CA ASP A 371 28.13 -38.68 24.86
C ASP A 371 27.49 -38.16 26.16
N LEU A 372 28.11 -37.18 26.83
CA LEU A 372 27.55 -36.50 28.00
C LEU A 372 26.30 -35.69 27.68
N THR A 373 26.27 -34.99 26.55
CA THR A 373 25.07 -34.26 26.12
C THR A 373 23.92 -35.21 25.79
N ASP A 374 24.21 -36.38 25.20
CA ASP A 374 23.20 -37.40 24.91
C ASP A 374 22.61 -37.96 26.22
N VAL A 375 23.45 -38.26 27.22
CA VAL A 375 22.99 -38.72 28.54
C VAL A 375 22.16 -37.64 29.23
N ALA A 376 22.60 -36.37 29.22
CA ALA A 376 21.86 -35.28 29.84
C ALA A 376 20.50 -35.05 29.17
N GLN A 377 20.43 -35.15 27.84
CA GLN A 377 19.18 -35.01 27.10
C GLN A 377 18.22 -36.17 27.36
N ALA A 378 18.74 -37.41 27.43
CA ALA A 378 17.93 -38.60 27.74
C ALA A 378 17.35 -38.57 29.16
N GLU A 379 18.09 -38.00 30.12
CA GLU A 379 17.72 -37.94 31.54
C GLU A 379 17.07 -36.60 31.93
N CYS A 380 16.81 -35.71 30.95
CA CYS A 380 16.25 -34.36 31.17
C CYS A 380 17.05 -33.51 32.18
N LEU A 381 18.38 -33.67 32.23
CA LEU A 381 19.26 -32.95 33.13
C LEU A 381 19.75 -31.64 32.52
N THR A 382 19.71 -30.58 33.30
CA THR A 382 20.35 -29.31 32.95
C THR A 382 21.82 -29.36 33.36
N LEU A 383 22.72 -29.54 32.38
CA LEU A 383 24.16 -29.45 32.63
C LEU A 383 24.56 -28.00 33.02
N PRO A 384 25.59 -27.82 33.87
CA PRO A 384 26.18 -26.52 34.13
C PRO A 384 26.46 -25.80 32.82
N ARG A 385 25.95 -24.57 32.71
CA ARG A 385 25.87 -23.82 31.45
C ARG A 385 27.25 -23.72 30.79
N ARG A 386 27.37 -24.24 29.57
CA ARG A 386 28.58 -24.33 28.72
C ARG A 386 29.13 -22.96 28.25
N GLU A 387 28.75 -21.86 28.91
CA GLU A 387 29.01 -20.48 28.44
C GLU A 387 30.49 -20.07 28.41
N LEU A 388 31.39 -20.87 28.99
CA LEU A 388 32.84 -20.62 28.96
C LEU A 388 33.60 -21.41 27.88
N LEU A 389 32.96 -22.34 27.17
CA LEU A 389 33.65 -23.28 26.27
C LEU A 389 32.86 -23.48 24.98
N ASN A 390 32.66 -22.39 24.23
CA ASN A 390 32.39 -22.51 22.80
C ASN A 390 33.69 -23.00 22.17
N TRP A 391 33.72 -24.22 21.62
CA TRP A 391 34.93 -24.76 20.98
C TRP A 391 35.45 -23.81 19.89
N ASP A 392 34.54 -23.06 19.28
CA ASP A 392 34.80 -22.08 18.23
C ASP A 392 35.37 -20.75 18.75
N SER A 393 35.40 -20.51 20.07
CA SER A 393 35.93 -19.26 20.65
C SER A 393 37.40 -19.31 21.07
N CYS A 394 38.09 -20.44 20.86
CA CYS A 394 39.53 -20.55 21.11
C CYS A 394 40.41 -20.08 19.94
N GLU A 395 39.83 -19.54 18.86
CA GLU A 395 40.59 -18.71 17.93
C GLU A 395 41.12 -17.46 18.68
N PRO A 396 42.41 -17.12 18.53
CA PRO A 396 43.00 -16.00 19.25
C PRO A 396 42.35 -14.68 18.83
N ASP A 397 41.57 -14.16 19.78
CA ASP A 397 41.35 -12.75 20.10
C ASP A 397 40.66 -11.88 19.02
N ARG A 398 39.32 -11.96 18.98
CA ARG A 398 38.44 -10.88 18.50
C ARG A 398 37.17 -10.69 19.33
N SER A 399 37.13 -11.11 20.59
CA SER A 399 35.95 -10.94 21.44
C SER A 399 36.01 -9.65 22.28
N ASN A 400 35.33 -8.60 21.83
CA ASN A 400 34.63 -7.70 22.77
C ASN A 400 33.24 -8.28 23.00
N GLY A 401 32.99 -8.67 24.24
CA GLY A 401 31.81 -9.41 24.65
C GLY A 401 30.49 -8.67 24.47
N VAL A 402 29.48 -9.40 24.00
CA VAL A 402 28.07 -9.10 24.26
C VAL A 402 27.40 -10.40 24.68
N THR A 403 27.06 -10.46 25.96
CA THR A 403 26.23 -11.51 26.55
C THR A 403 24.83 -11.44 25.96
N SER A 404 24.40 -12.52 25.31
CA SER A 404 23.03 -12.70 24.80
C SER A 404 22.06 -12.84 25.98
N ALA A 405 21.51 -11.70 26.41
CA ALA A 405 20.41 -11.66 27.35
C ALA A 405 19.13 -12.08 26.63
N CYS A 406 18.44 -13.04 27.26
CA CYS A 406 17.07 -13.44 26.97
C CYS A 406 16.22 -12.22 26.59
N PHE A 407 15.72 -12.20 25.36
CA PHE A 407 14.83 -11.17 24.81
C PHE A 407 13.48 -11.26 25.52
N THR A 408 13.43 -10.74 26.75
CA THR A 408 12.17 -10.40 27.39
C THR A 408 11.57 -9.28 26.57
N GLU A 409 10.36 -9.56 26.06
CA GLU A 409 9.52 -8.69 25.26
C GLU A 409 9.44 -7.30 25.91
N ARG A 410 10.32 -6.38 25.47
CA ARG A 410 10.28 -4.99 25.92
C ARG A 410 8.96 -4.42 25.44
N VAL A 411 8.07 -4.15 26.39
CA VAL A 411 6.89 -3.31 26.22
C VAL A 411 7.34 -2.02 25.56
N GLY A 412 7.11 -1.91 24.24
CA GLY A 412 7.46 -0.74 23.46
C GLY A 412 6.75 0.51 24.00
N PRO A 413 7.30 1.72 23.73
CA PRO A 413 6.71 2.98 24.17
C PRO A 413 5.25 3.09 23.76
N ALA A 414 4.40 3.74 24.56
CA ALA A 414 2.93 3.81 24.43
C ALA A 414 2.37 4.19 23.03
N PHE A 415 3.21 4.67 22.12
CA PHE A 415 2.91 4.83 20.70
C PHE A 415 2.83 3.51 19.91
N THR A 416 3.13 2.35 20.49
CA THR A 416 2.96 1.04 19.83
C THR A 416 1.55 0.45 20.00
N LYS A 417 0.66 1.10 20.77
CA LYS A 417 -0.76 0.73 20.88
C LYS A 417 -1.62 1.32 19.75
N TYR A 418 -1.08 1.47 18.54
CA TYR A 418 -1.97 1.67 17.39
C TYR A 418 -2.58 0.31 17.06
N GLY A 419 -3.91 0.21 17.17
CA GLY A 419 -4.63 -0.90 16.57
C GLY A 419 -4.33 -0.85 15.07
N TYR A 420 -3.52 -1.78 14.57
CA TYR A 420 -3.21 -1.87 13.15
C TYR A 420 -4.50 -2.18 12.40
N ILE A 421 -5.14 -1.14 11.86
CA ILE A 421 -6.26 -1.32 10.96
C ILE A 421 -5.73 -2.06 9.75
N LEU A 422 -6.32 -3.22 9.48
CA LEU A 422 -5.94 -4.02 8.31
C LEU A 422 -6.20 -3.18 7.05
N PRO A 423 -5.20 -3.01 6.15
CA PRO A 423 -5.34 -2.11 5.00
C PRO A 423 -6.55 -2.40 4.12
N HIS A 424 -6.91 -3.68 3.98
CA HIS A 424 -8.09 -4.09 3.21
C HIS A 424 -9.40 -3.58 3.78
N THR A 425 -9.53 -3.52 5.10
CA THR A 425 -10.73 -3.01 5.76
C THR A 425 -10.93 -1.54 5.44
N LEU A 426 -9.84 -0.76 5.40
CA LEU A 426 -9.88 0.65 5.02
C LEU A 426 -10.37 0.81 3.57
N VAL A 427 -9.80 0.05 2.64
CA VAL A 427 -10.20 0.10 1.22
C VAL A 427 -11.67 -0.30 1.04
N VAL A 428 -12.13 -1.35 1.73
CA VAL A 428 -13.53 -1.80 1.69
C VAL A 428 -14.47 -0.72 2.21
N VAL A 429 -14.15 -0.08 3.33
CA VAL A 429 -14.97 1.02 3.88
C VAL A 429 -15.03 2.19 2.90
N LEU A 430 -13.88 2.61 2.34
CA LEU A 430 -13.80 3.73 1.41
C LEU A 430 -14.63 3.45 0.14
N MET A 431 -14.49 2.25 -0.43
CA MET A 431 -15.27 1.84 -1.60
C MET A 431 -16.77 1.68 -1.29
N SER A 432 -17.13 1.25 -0.08
CA SER A 432 -18.53 1.16 0.36
C SER A 432 -19.17 2.55 0.50
N ILE A 433 -18.41 3.55 0.97
CA ILE A 433 -18.87 4.94 1.02
C ILE A 433 -19.12 5.47 -0.40
N ILE A 434 -18.22 5.20 -1.34
CA ILE A 434 -18.41 5.61 -2.74
C ILE A 434 -19.65 4.92 -3.34
N LEU A 435 -19.84 3.63 -3.10
CA LEU A 435 -21.00 2.87 -3.56
C LEU A 435 -22.32 3.43 -2.98
N LEU A 436 -22.32 3.77 -1.68
CA LEU A 436 -23.45 4.44 -1.03
C LEU A 436 -23.71 5.80 -1.65
N GLY A 437 -22.66 6.57 -1.95
CA GLY A 437 -22.77 7.84 -2.66
C GLY A 437 -23.49 7.69 -4.00
N TRP A 438 -23.13 6.69 -4.81
CA TRP A 438 -23.85 6.41 -6.06
C TRP A 438 -25.30 6.01 -5.84
N ALA A 439 -25.60 5.18 -4.84
CA ALA A 439 -26.98 4.83 -4.50
C ALA A 439 -27.81 6.06 -4.10
N VAL A 440 -27.23 6.96 -3.30
CA VAL A 440 -27.87 8.23 -2.92
C VAL A 440 -28.11 9.11 -4.15
N CYS A 441 -27.15 9.23 -5.07
CA CYS A 441 -27.34 9.97 -6.32
C CYS A 441 -28.47 9.37 -7.17
N ILE A 442 -28.54 8.04 -7.31
CA ILE A 442 -29.61 7.38 -8.08
C ILE A 442 -30.98 7.65 -7.43
N VAL A 443 -31.09 7.42 -6.12
CA VAL A 443 -32.35 7.65 -5.38
C VAL A 443 -32.76 9.12 -5.45
N GLY A 444 -31.83 10.05 -5.26
CA GLY A 444 -32.08 11.49 -5.37
C GLY A 444 -32.63 11.87 -6.75
N ASN A 445 -32.03 11.37 -7.82
CA ASN A 445 -32.53 11.60 -9.19
C ASN A 445 -33.91 10.98 -9.43
N VAL A 446 -34.18 9.78 -8.90
CA VAL A 446 -35.52 9.17 -8.98
C VAL A 446 -36.56 10.03 -8.24
N LEU A 447 -36.22 10.53 -7.06
CA LEU A 447 -37.09 11.43 -6.30
C LEU A 447 -37.35 12.74 -7.05
N GLU A 448 -36.34 13.34 -7.68
CA GLU A 448 -36.55 14.53 -8.53
C GLU A 448 -37.48 14.25 -9.71
N VAL A 449 -37.35 13.10 -10.36
CA VAL A 449 -38.25 12.71 -11.47
C VAL A 449 -39.70 12.51 -10.98
N ILE A 450 -39.90 11.96 -9.77
CA ILE A 450 -41.24 11.70 -9.21
C ILE A 450 -41.90 12.99 -8.72
N TYR A 451 -41.17 13.80 -7.94
CA TYR A 451 -41.74 14.95 -7.23
C TYR A 451 -41.67 16.28 -8.00
N GLY A 452 -40.86 16.37 -9.06
CA GLY A 452 -40.70 17.59 -9.85
C GLY A 452 -39.50 18.45 -9.41
N THR A 453 -39.31 19.57 -10.12
CA THR A 453 -37.97 20.11 -10.42
C THR A 453 -37.26 20.90 -9.31
N GLN A 454 -37.81 20.93 -8.09
CA GLN A 454 -37.25 21.68 -6.97
C GLN A 454 -37.29 20.92 -5.64
N PHE A 455 -37.56 19.61 -5.66
CA PHE A 455 -37.65 18.86 -4.41
C PHE A 455 -36.32 18.78 -3.65
N LEU A 456 -35.19 18.61 -4.37
CA LEU A 456 -33.86 18.50 -3.76
C LEU A 456 -32.91 19.64 -4.15
N LEU A 457 -32.85 20.01 -5.43
CA LEU A 457 -31.95 21.06 -5.92
C LEU A 457 -32.71 22.19 -6.62
N SER A 458 -32.90 23.31 -5.92
CA SER A 458 -33.36 24.56 -6.53
C SER A 458 -32.33 25.05 -7.57
N ALA A 459 -32.77 25.33 -8.79
CA ALA A 459 -31.89 25.92 -9.79
C ALA A 459 -31.34 27.27 -9.29
N PRO A 460 -30.03 27.54 -9.45
CA PRO A 460 -29.53 28.88 -9.20
C PRO A 460 -30.24 29.86 -10.14
N HIS A 461 -30.81 30.93 -9.57
CA HIS A 461 -31.62 31.95 -10.24
C HIS A 461 -30.94 32.62 -11.47
N TRP A 462 -29.64 32.44 -11.66
CA TRP A 462 -28.86 33.03 -12.76
C TRP A 462 -28.67 32.10 -13.97
N ALA A 463 -29.05 30.82 -13.90
CA ALA A 463 -28.97 29.91 -15.04
C ALA A 463 -30.17 30.12 -15.98
N ARG A 464 -29.95 30.83 -17.11
CA ARG A 464 -30.96 30.91 -18.18
C ARG A 464 -31.20 29.50 -18.78
N PRO A 465 -32.43 29.14 -19.18
CA PRO A 465 -32.67 27.89 -19.90
C PRO A 465 -31.87 27.92 -21.22
N PRO A 466 -31.44 26.77 -21.77
CA PRO A 466 -32.03 25.46 -21.61
C PRO A 466 -31.15 24.56 -20.74
N MET A 467 -31.55 24.39 -19.48
CA MET A 467 -31.28 23.12 -18.80
C MET A 467 -32.62 22.43 -18.70
N THR A 468 -32.84 21.50 -19.61
CA THR A 468 -34.14 20.88 -19.82
C THR A 468 -34.40 19.86 -18.72
N ARG A 469 -34.93 20.33 -17.60
CA ARG A 469 -35.40 19.46 -16.51
C ARG A 469 -36.84 19.03 -16.81
N PRO A 470 -37.17 17.73 -16.68
CA PRO A 470 -38.53 17.25 -16.83
C PRO A 470 -39.35 17.79 -15.67
N SER A 471 -40.22 18.75 -15.96
CA SER A 471 -41.25 19.19 -15.02
C SER A 471 -42.60 18.60 -15.38
N LYS A 472 -43.37 18.29 -14.33
CA LYS A 472 -44.80 18.01 -14.44
C LYS A 472 -45.59 19.27 -14.78
N GLU A 473 -45.08 20.43 -14.37
CA GLU A 473 -45.73 21.72 -14.52
C GLU A 473 -45.14 22.46 -15.73
N GLY A 474 -45.98 22.74 -16.72
CA GLY A 474 -45.53 23.28 -18.01
C GLY A 474 -44.87 24.67 -17.92
N TRP A 475 -45.09 25.42 -16.84
CA TRP A 475 -44.51 26.74 -16.62
C TRP A 475 -43.07 26.69 -16.09
N GLU A 476 -42.67 25.61 -15.41
CA GLU A 476 -41.28 25.40 -14.96
C GLU A 476 -40.31 25.15 -16.12
N LEU A 477 -40.84 24.87 -17.32
CA LEU A 477 -40.08 24.71 -18.56
C LEU A 477 -39.73 26.06 -19.22
N GLY A 478 -40.20 27.18 -18.66
CA GLY A 478 -40.13 28.52 -19.23
C GLY A 478 -41.37 28.85 -20.07
N ALA A 479 -41.81 30.11 -20.00
CA ALA A 479 -42.87 30.61 -20.86
C ALA A 479 -42.25 31.40 -22.02
N PRO A 480 -42.73 31.22 -23.26
CA PRO A 480 -42.27 32.07 -24.35
C PRO A 480 -42.62 33.54 -24.08
N LEU A 481 -41.67 34.42 -24.37
CA LEU A 481 -41.85 35.88 -24.47
C LEU A 481 -43.06 36.15 -25.37
N GLY A 482 -44.11 36.76 -24.81
CA GLY A 482 -45.36 37.07 -25.51
C GLY A 482 -46.58 36.23 -25.10
N GLY A 483 -46.40 35.03 -24.54
CA GLY A 483 -47.45 34.27 -23.81
C GLY A 483 -48.62 33.67 -24.61
N GLY A 484 -48.95 32.40 -24.31
CA GLY A 484 -50.21 31.71 -24.64
C GLY A 484 -50.04 30.23 -24.96
N ALA A 485 -48.90 29.86 -25.54
CA ALA A 485 -48.63 28.50 -26.00
C ALA A 485 -47.76 27.75 -24.98
N ALA A 486 -48.09 26.49 -24.69
CA ALA A 486 -47.30 25.64 -23.80
C ALA A 486 -45.86 25.47 -24.32
N ALA A 487 -44.86 25.33 -23.45
CA ALA A 487 -43.50 25.01 -23.84
C ALA A 487 -43.47 23.78 -24.78
N GLY A 488 -42.87 23.93 -25.96
CA GLY A 488 -42.82 22.88 -26.99
C GLY A 488 -43.97 22.86 -28.01
N SER A 489 -44.98 23.71 -27.90
CA SER A 489 -46.05 23.84 -28.90
C SER A 489 -45.60 24.51 -30.22
N VAL A 490 -44.48 25.23 -30.18
CA VAL A 490 -43.85 25.91 -31.31
C VAL A 490 -42.33 25.85 -31.09
N PRO A 491 -41.48 25.82 -32.14
CA PRO A 491 -40.03 25.82 -31.99
C PRO A 491 -39.56 27.20 -31.51
N TRP A 492 -39.52 27.38 -30.20
CA TRP A 492 -39.02 28.60 -29.58
C TRP A 492 -37.49 28.61 -29.57
N LEU A 493 -36.91 29.74 -29.97
CA LEU A 493 -35.51 30.03 -29.74
C LEU A 493 -35.29 30.24 -28.23
N PRO A 494 -34.13 29.88 -27.66
CA PRO A 494 -33.81 30.12 -26.25
C PRO A 494 -33.93 31.59 -25.84
N GLU A 495 -33.66 32.50 -26.76
CA GLU A 495 -33.79 33.95 -26.60
C GLU A 495 -35.25 34.39 -26.39
N ASN A 496 -36.20 33.57 -26.85
CA ASN A 496 -37.62 33.82 -26.74
C ASN A 496 -38.22 33.21 -25.47
N MET A 497 -37.42 32.69 -24.54
CA MET A 497 -37.91 32.07 -23.29
C MET A 497 -37.60 33.00 -22.11
N GLU A 498 -38.63 33.44 -21.38
CA GLU A 498 -38.47 34.17 -20.12
C GLU A 498 -38.65 33.22 -18.94
N TRP A 499 -37.78 33.35 -17.92
CA TRP A 499 -38.03 32.70 -16.63
C TRP A 499 -39.25 33.34 -15.97
N PHE A 500 -40.12 32.50 -15.42
CA PHE A 500 -41.15 32.98 -14.53
C PHE A 500 -40.50 33.36 -13.19
N GLU A 501 -40.15 34.63 -13.02
CA GLU A 501 -39.70 35.16 -11.74
C GLU A 501 -40.90 35.38 -10.84
N PHE A 502 -41.06 34.54 -9.80
CA PHE A 502 -42.13 34.69 -8.81
C PHE A 502 -42.11 36.07 -8.12
N SER A 503 -40.94 36.70 -8.03
CA SER A 503 -40.76 38.07 -7.53
C SER A 503 -41.41 39.14 -8.41
N ARG A 504 -41.53 38.91 -9.74
CA ARG A 504 -42.32 39.81 -10.61
C ARG A 504 -43.81 39.71 -10.34
N CYS A 505 -44.30 38.58 -9.83
CA CYS A 505 -45.68 38.46 -9.36
C CYS A 505 -45.88 39.14 -8.00
N GLN A 506 -44.94 38.99 -7.06
CA GLN A 506 -45.04 39.64 -5.74
C GLN A 506 -45.10 41.18 -5.80
N HIS A 507 -44.39 41.82 -6.74
CA HIS A 507 -44.52 43.28 -6.91
C HIS A 507 -45.86 43.72 -7.51
N VAL A 508 -46.60 42.81 -8.14
CA VAL A 508 -47.97 43.06 -8.60
C VAL A 508 -48.96 42.83 -7.45
N ASP A 509 -48.64 41.88 -6.55
CA ASP A 509 -49.45 41.59 -5.38
C ASP A 509 -49.48 42.77 -4.39
N ASP A 510 -48.39 43.48 -4.12
CA ASP A 510 -48.46 44.65 -3.21
C ASP A 510 -49.34 45.79 -3.75
N ALA A 511 -49.50 45.89 -5.07
CA ALA A 511 -50.39 46.85 -5.72
C ALA A 511 -51.85 46.38 -5.84
N MET A 512 -52.10 45.06 -5.86
CA MET A 512 -53.45 44.47 -5.99
C MET A 512 -54.04 43.91 -4.68
N ILE A 513 -53.22 43.57 -3.69
CA ILE A 513 -53.65 43.16 -2.33
C ILE A 513 -54.38 44.33 -1.64
N ALA A 514 -54.14 45.57 -2.07
CA ALA A 514 -54.94 46.72 -1.65
C ALA A 514 -56.41 46.67 -2.14
N GLU A 515 -56.74 45.84 -3.14
CA GLU A 515 -58.06 45.82 -3.79
C GLU A 515 -58.82 44.48 -3.67
N VAL A 516 -58.13 43.37 -3.40
CA VAL A 516 -58.75 42.03 -3.34
C VAL A 516 -58.36 41.30 -2.05
N SER A 517 -58.96 41.71 -0.94
CA SER A 517 -58.99 40.97 0.32
C SER A 517 -60.41 40.46 0.56
N ALA A 518 -60.71 39.21 0.17
CA ALA A 518 -61.78 38.44 0.82
C ALA A 518 -61.73 36.93 0.56
N ASP A 519 -61.47 36.45 -0.66
CA ASP A 519 -61.78 35.05 -0.99
C ASP A 519 -60.56 34.29 -1.53
N GLY A 520 -60.19 33.22 -0.81
CA GLY A 520 -58.94 32.45 -0.94
C GLY A 520 -58.76 31.63 -2.21
N GLU A 521 -58.73 32.26 -3.39
CA GLU A 521 -58.37 31.67 -4.69
C GLU A 521 -57.12 32.34 -5.31
N PHE A 522 -56.02 32.41 -4.55
CA PHE A 522 -54.84 33.20 -4.94
C PHE A 522 -54.06 32.63 -6.14
N TYR A 523 -54.05 31.31 -6.34
CA TYR A 523 -53.23 30.68 -7.39
C TYR A 523 -53.86 30.74 -8.79
N ASP A 524 -55.19 30.64 -8.92
CA ASP A 524 -55.87 30.76 -10.22
C ASP A 524 -55.91 32.22 -10.71
N LEU A 525 -55.90 33.18 -9.79
CA LEU A 525 -55.96 34.59 -10.13
C LEU A 525 -54.66 35.10 -10.78
N CYS A 526 -53.50 34.57 -10.38
CA CYS A 526 -52.19 35.00 -10.91
C CYS A 526 -52.00 34.55 -12.37
N ASP A 527 -52.37 33.31 -12.69
CA ASP A 527 -52.36 32.81 -14.08
C ASP A 527 -53.39 33.56 -14.96
N GLN A 528 -54.58 33.85 -14.42
CA GLN A 528 -55.60 34.61 -15.16
C GLN A 528 -55.30 36.10 -15.32
N THR A 529 -54.72 36.78 -14.33
CA THR A 529 -54.39 38.22 -14.43
C THR A 529 -53.18 38.46 -15.32
N TRP A 530 -52.18 37.57 -15.31
CA TRP A 530 -51.07 37.63 -16.25
C TRP A 530 -51.54 37.44 -17.70
N ARG A 531 -52.43 36.47 -17.95
CA ARG A 531 -53.11 36.31 -19.25
C ARG A 531 -53.92 37.54 -19.67
N ARG A 532 -54.67 38.18 -18.76
CA ARG A 532 -55.50 39.37 -19.05
C ARG A 532 -54.69 40.64 -19.34
N ARG A 533 -53.58 40.89 -18.64
CA ARG A 533 -52.73 42.08 -18.90
C ARG A 533 -52.00 41.98 -20.24
N ARG A 534 -51.48 40.81 -20.61
CA ARG A 534 -50.82 40.63 -21.91
C ARG A 534 -51.80 40.67 -23.08
N LEU A 535 -53.02 40.18 -22.90
CA LEU A 535 -54.11 40.37 -23.87
C LEU A 535 -54.42 41.86 -24.09
N LYS A 536 -54.35 42.70 -23.05
CA LYS A 536 -54.48 44.16 -23.19
C LYS A 536 -53.30 44.81 -23.92
N GLU A 537 -52.07 44.38 -23.66
CA GLU A 537 -50.89 44.91 -24.37
C GLU A 537 -50.85 44.49 -25.85
N LEU A 538 -51.26 43.25 -26.17
CA LEU A 538 -51.35 42.75 -27.56
C LEU A 538 -52.55 43.31 -28.33
N THR A 539 -53.64 43.70 -27.65
CA THR A 539 -54.80 44.33 -28.31
C THR A 539 -54.67 45.85 -28.46
N TRP A 540 -53.72 46.49 -27.77
CA TRP A 540 -53.49 47.94 -27.85
C TRP A 540 -52.24 48.34 -28.66
N GLY A 541 -51.61 47.38 -29.35
CA GLY A 541 -50.42 47.62 -30.17
C GLY A 541 -50.68 48.10 -31.60
N ASP A 542 -51.93 48.16 -32.10
CA ASP A 542 -52.16 48.41 -33.52
C ASP A 542 -53.51 49.07 -33.85
N THR A 543 -53.70 50.32 -33.40
CA THR A 543 -54.51 51.31 -34.14
C THR A 543 -53.94 52.71 -33.89
N GLY A 544 -52.72 52.94 -34.38
CA GLY A 544 -52.17 54.28 -34.55
C GLY A 544 -52.16 54.67 -36.04
N THR A 545 -53.32 55.05 -36.56
CA THR A 545 -53.42 56.05 -37.65
C THR A 545 -53.23 57.44 -37.08
#